data_AF-A0A9R0RJJ1-F1
#
_entry.id   AF-A0A9R0RJJ1-F1
#
_cell.length_a   1.000
_cell.length_b   1.000
_cell.length_c   1.000
_cell.angle_alpha   90.00
_cell.angle_beta   90.00
_cell.angle_gamma   90.00
#
_symmetry.space_group_name_H-M   'P 1'
#
loop_
_entity.id
_entity.type
_entity.pdbx_description
1 polymer ?
#
loop_
_entity_poly.entity_id
_entity_poly.type
_entity_poly.pdbx_seq_one_letter_code
_entity_poly.pdbx_strand_id
1 'polypeptide(L)'
;MFLQKRRQEQEKPLPFWLPAIEVLSKLPSSQRSQLRSSINLLVMCPTRELANQVAVEAKKLLKYHRSLGVQVVIGGTRITQEQRNMQANPCQILVATPGRLKDHLENTPGFSTRLKGVKVLVLDEADRLLDMGFRRDIEKIMAATPKDRQTLLFSATVPEEVCQISHVAMRKDYRFINTVKEGDEETHSQVSQMYMIAPLDLHFSILYDVLKKHVADDADYKVIIFCTTAMVTKLVAEVLSQLKLNIREIHSRKSQSARTKVSDEFRRSKGVILVSSDVSARGVDYPDVTLVIQVGIPAGREQYIHRIGRTGRKGKEGQGLLLLAPWESHFLTSVKDLSVSEAVTPSVDSSTQTEVKGALRRVEMKSKESAYQAWLGYYNSNKTIGGNKSRLVTLGEEFSRSMGLAAPPAIPKLILRKMGLSKVPGFRST
;
A
#
# COMPACT_ATOMS: atom_id res chain seq x y z
N MET A 1 26.30 3.02 8.80
CA MET A 1 25.05 3.70 8.39
C MET A 1 24.83 3.34 6.93
N PHE A 2 23.64 2.87 6.56
CA PHE A 2 23.44 2.27 5.24
C PHE A 2 22.13 2.73 4.61
N LEU A 3 22.22 3.22 3.36
CA LEU A 3 21.10 3.39 2.46
C LEU A 3 21.12 2.18 1.51
N GLN A 4 20.13 1.30 1.60
CA GLN A 4 20.05 0.12 0.75
C GLN A 4 18.88 0.20 -0.23
N LYS A 5 19.21 0.18 -1.52
CA LYS A 5 18.24 -0.11 -2.59
C LYS A 5 18.14 -1.63 -2.74
N ARG A 6 16.95 -2.20 -2.54
CA ARG A 6 16.74 -3.66 -2.59
C ARG A 6 15.50 -4.07 -3.36
N ARG A 7 15.55 -5.30 -3.92
CA ARG A 7 14.38 -5.99 -4.47
C ARG A 7 13.36 -6.31 -3.38
N GLN A 8 12.09 -6.43 -3.77
CA GLN A 8 11.03 -6.90 -2.87
C GLN A 8 11.07 -8.43 -2.72
N GLU A 9 12.20 -8.99 -2.31
CA GLU A 9 12.31 -10.42 -1.96
C GLU A 9 12.04 -10.58 -0.46
N GLN A 10 10.89 -11.17 -0.13
CA GLN A 10 10.27 -11.05 1.20
C GLN A 10 10.36 -12.32 2.08
N GLU A 11 11.20 -13.31 1.75
CA GLU A 11 11.34 -14.52 2.58
C GLU A 11 12.53 -14.52 3.54
N LYS A 12 13.51 -13.64 3.33
CA LYS A 12 14.59 -13.44 4.29
C LYS A 12 14.16 -12.42 5.34
N PRO A 13 14.54 -12.63 6.62
CA PRO A 13 14.33 -11.60 7.62
C PRO A 13 14.87 -10.25 7.12
N LEU A 14 14.18 -9.16 7.41
CA LEU A 14 14.63 -7.82 7.05
C LEU A 14 16.09 -7.70 7.47
N PRO A 15 17.00 -7.33 6.54
CA PRO A 15 18.44 -7.50 6.73
C PRO A 15 18.97 -6.63 7.87
N PHE A 16 18.20 -5.64 8.32
CA PHE A 16 18.54 -4.84 9.50
C PHE A 16 18.36 -5.57 10.83
N TRP A 17 17.60 -6.68 10.90
CA TRP A 17 17.32 -7.32 12.18
C TRP A 17 18.56 -7.88 12.86
N LEU A 18 19.37 -8.65 12.13
CA LEU A 18 20.60 -9.23 12.69
C LEU A 18 21.55 -8.17 13.26
N PRO A 19 21.97 -7.14 12.50
CA PRO A 19 22.85 -6.11 13.06
C PRO A 19 22.17 -5.30 14.18
N ALA A 20 20.85 -5.06 14.11
CA ALA A 20 20.15 -4.33 15.17
C ALA A 20 20.05 -5.13 16.48
N ILE A 21 19.76 -6.44 16.40
CA ILE A 21 19.71 -7.34 17.56
C ILE A 21 21.11 -7.51 18.16
N GLU A 22 22.16 -7.60 17.33
CA GLU A 22 23.54 -7.65 17.80
C GLU A 22 23.88 -6.41 18.65
N VAL A 23 23.57 -5.19 18.15
CA VAL A 23 23.77 -3.94 18.91
C VAL A 23 23.02 -3.99 20.25
N LEU A 24 21.76 -4.43 20.24
CA LEU A 24 20.93 -4.53 21.45
C LEU A 24 21.46 -5.56 22.46
N SER A 25 22.02 -6.68 21.99
CA SER A 25 22.57 -7.74 22.83
C SER A 25 23.85 -7.34 23.57
N LYS A 26 24.60 -6.37 23.03
CA LYS A 26 25.81 -5.82 23.65
C LYS A 26 25.52 -4.73 24.68
N LEU A 27 24.28 -4.26 24.80
CA LEU A 27 23.91 -3.26 25.80
C LEU A 27 23.97 -3.84 27.23
N PRO A 28 24.39 -3.04 28.23
CA PRO A 28 24.45 -3.49 29.62
C PRO A 28 23.11 -4.01 30.14
N SER A 29 23.13 -5.07 30.96
CA SER A 29 21.92 -5.68 31.55
C SER A 29 21.05 -4.69 32.33
N SER A 30 21.67 -3.67 32.94
CA SER A 30 20.97 -2.57 33.63
C SER A 30 20.08 -1.73 32.72
N GLN A 31 20.42 -1.60 31.44
CA GLN A 31 19.60 -0.91 30.43
C GLN A 31 18.52 -1.83 29.83
N ARG A 32 18.70 -3.15 29.93
CA ARG A 32 17.77 -4.17 29.41
C ARG A 32 16.66 -4.56 30.40
N SER A 33 16.89 -4.41 31.71
CA SER A 33 16.05 -4.97 32.78
C SER A 33 15.01 -4.02 33.42
N GLN A 34 14.95 -2.75 33.04
CA GLN A 34 14.02 -1.79 33.69
C GLN A 34 12.62 -1.83 33.05
N LEU A 35 11.55 -1.89 33.86
CA LEU A 35 10.15 -1.80 33.39
C LEU A 35 9.84 -0.50 32.62
N ARG A 36 10.63 0.56 32.84
CA ARG A 36 10.61 1.81 32.05
C ARG A 36 11.80 1.89 31.11
N SER A 37 12.08 0.80 30.39
CA SER A 37 13.22 0.73 29.48
C SER A 37 13.17 1.84 28.44
N SER A 38 14.32 2.42 28.17
CA SER A 38 14.52 3.26 26.99
C SER A 38 14.24 2.44 25.73
N ILE A 39 13.77 3.12 24.68
CA ILE A 39 13.63 2.51 23.37
C ILE A 39 15.01 2.57 22.73
N ASN A 40 15.55 1.43 22.32
CA ASN A 40 16.91 1.32 21.79
C ASN A 40 16.93 1.09 20.28
N LEU A 41 15.91 0.43 19.73
CA LEU A 41 15.68 0.27 18.30
C LEU A 41 14.32 0.86 17.94
N LEU A 42 14.32 1.82 17.03
CA LEU A 42 13.11 2.40 16.46
C LEU A 42 13.02 2.04 14.98
N VAL A 43 11.91 1.41 14.56
CA VAL A 43 11.61 1.10 13.17
C VAL A 43 10.37 1.90 12.75
N MET A 44 10.52 2.78 11.77
CA MET A 44 9.42 3.52 11.16
C MET A 44 8.99 2.85 9.86
N CYS A 45 7.70 2.56 9.75
CA CYS A 45 7.08 1.94 8.58
C CYS A 45 5.95 2.82 8.03
N PRO A 46 5.73 2.90 6.71
CA PRO A 46 4.69 3.73 6.10
C PRO A 46 3.26 3.26 6.40
N THR A 47 3.06 1.94 6.50
CA THR A 47 1.74 1.34 6.69
C THR A 47 1.67 0.58 7.99
N ARG A 48 0.44 0.48 8.50
CA ARG A 48 0.13 -0.23 9.75
C ARG A 48 0.29 -1.74 9.58
N GLU A 49 0.00 -2.25 8.39
CA GLU A 49 0.15 -3.66 8.01
C GLU A 49 1.63 -4.04 8.01
N LEU A 50 2.48 -3.23 7.37
CA LEU A 50 3.93 -3.47 7.37
C LEU A 50 4.49 -3.40 8.79
N ALA A 51 4.11 -2.40 9.59
CA ALA A 51 4.54 -2.32 10.99
C ALA A 51 4.19 -3.58 11.80
N ASN A 52 2.98 -4.14 11.62
CA ASN A 52 2.59 -5.39 12.27
C ASN A 52 3.40 -6.58 11.77
N GLN A 53 3.66 -6.68 10.46
CA GLN A 53 4.49 -7.74 9.88
C GLN A 53 5.92 -7.71 10.43
N VAL A 54 6.55 -6.53 10.43
CA VAL A 54 7.87 -6.27 10.99
C VAL A 54 7.91 -6.69 12.47
N ALA A 55 6.87 -6.38 13.24
CA ALA A 55 6.80 -6.77 14.65
C ALA A 55 6.62 -8.28 14.87
N VAL A 56 5.83 -8.96 14.04
CA VAL A 56 5.67 -10.43 14.08
C VAL A 56 7.00 -11.10 13.78
N GLU A 57 7.72 -10.60 12.78
CA GLU A 57 9.04 -11.07 12.42
C GLU A 57 10.06 -10.87 13.55
N ALA A 58 10.09 -9.68 14.15
CA ALA A 58 10.92 -9.37 15.31
C ALA A 58 10.70 -10.39 16.44
N LYS A 59 9.44 -10.68 16.78
CA LYS A 59 9.08 -11.63 17.84
C LYS A 59 9.60 -13.04 17.56
N LYS A 60 9.63 -13.48 16.30
CA LYS A 60 10.20 -14.78 15.92
C LYS A 60 11.71 -14.82 16.18
N LEU A 61 12.43 -13.76 15.81
CA LEU A 61 13.88 -13.67 15.98
C LEU A 61 14.30 -13.53 17.45
N LEU A 62 13.46 -12.91 18.28
CA LEU A 62 13.72 -12.69 19.71
C LEU A 62 13.36 -13.87 20.60
N LYS A 63 12.98 -15.03 20.04
CA LYS A 63 12.61 -16.24 20.80
C LYS A 63 13.63 -16.60 21.89
N TYR A 64 14.92 -16.36 21.63
CA TYR A 64 16.02 -16.64 22.56
C TYR A 64 16.57 -15.40 23.29
N HIS A 65 15.96 -14.22 23.10
CA HIS A 65 16.35 -12.94 23.72
C HIS A 65 15.25 -12.42 24.64
N ARG A 66 14.97 -13.13 25.75
CA ARG A 66 13.85 -12.83 26.66
C ARG A 66 13.87 -11.42 27.28
N SER A 67 15.02 -10.76 27.31
CA SER A 67 15.18 -9.39 27.83
C SER A 67 14.82 -8.29 26.83
N LEU A 68 14.56 -8.64 25.55
CA LEU A 68 14.20 -7.70 24.50
C LEU A 68 12.72 -7.85 24.15
N GLY A 69 11.95 -6.79 24.38
CA GLY A 69 10.54 -6.72 24.00
C GLY A 69 10.29 -5.82 22.79
N VAL A 70 9.28 -6.20 22.01
CA VAL A 70 8.82 -5.49 20.82
C VAL A 70 7.42 -4.95 21.07
N GLN A 71 7.26 -3.64 20.93
CA GLN A 71 5.97 -2.97 20.96
C GLN A 71 5.68 -2.33 19.61
N VAL A 72 4.39 -2.17 19.32
CA VAL A 72 3.89 -1.59 18.06
C VAL A 72 3.00 -0.40 18.38
N VAL A 73 3.27 0.75 17.78
CA VAL A 73 2.44 1.96 17.91
C VAL A 73 1.99 2.47 16.56
N ILE A 74 0.71 2.31 16.27
CA ILE A 74 0.15 2.55 14.93
C ILE A 74 -1.19 3.26 15.02
N GLY A 75 -1.54 4.06 14.01
CA GLY A 75 -2.84 4.74 14.00
C GLY A 75 -4.03 3.76 14.10
N GLY A 76 -5.16 4.22 14.64
CA GLY A 76 -6.41 3.45 14.70
C GLY A 76 -6.54 2.47 15.87
N THR A 77 -5.52 2.35 16.71
CA THR A 77 -5.56 1.71 18.05
C THR A 77 -5.77 2.78 19.14
N ARG A 78 -6.09 2.36 20.37
CA ARG A 78 -6.24 3.24 21.54
C ARG A 78 -4.87 3.56 22.13
N ILE A 79 -4.50 4.85 22.15
CA ILE A 79 -3.20 5.32 22.67
C ILE A 79 -2.97 4.93 24.14
N THR A 80 -4.02 4.94 24.96
CA THR A 80 -3.96 4.54 26.37
C THR A 80 -3.63 3.06 26.54
N GLN A 81 -4.11 2.21 25.62
CA GLN A 81 -3.76 0.79 25.61
C GLN A 81 -2.29 0.59 25.20
N GLU A 82 -1.81 1.33 24.21
CA GLU A 82 -0.41 1.30 23.80
C GLU A 82 0.52 1.73 24.94
N GLN A 83 0.17 2.80 25.66
CA GLN A 83 0.89 3.26 26.85
C GLN A 83 0.94 2.18 27.93
N ARG A 84 -0.21 1.59 28.29
CA ARG A 84 -0.27 0.50 29.28
C ARG A 84 0.59 -0.68 28.86
N ASN A 85 0.52 -1.10 27.58
CA ASN A 85 1.32 -2.20 27.07
C ASN A 85 2.82 -1.91 27.16
N MET A 86 3.26 -0.70 26.78
CA MET A 86 4.66 -0.29 26.85
C MET A 86 5.19 -0.05 28.28
N GLN A 87 4.30 0.07 29.28
CA GLN A 87 4.63 0.17 30.70
C GLN A 87 4.65 -1.20 31.39
N ALA A 88 3.74 -2.09 31.00
CA ALA A 88 3.60 -3.42 31.56
C ALA A 88 4.58 -4.45 30.95
N ASN A 89 5.11 -4.18 29.75
CA ASN A 89 5.94 -5.12 29.01
C ASN A 89 7.26 -4.46 28.54
N PRO A 90 8.34 -5.25 28.34
CA PRO A 90 9.58 -4.74 27.77
C PRO A 90 9.36 -4.10 26.38
N CYS A 91 10.08 -3.00 26.12
CA CYS A 91 9.89 -2.14 24.96
C CYS A 91 11.23 -1.53 24.48
N GLN A 92 12.25 -2.37 24.34
CA GLN A 92 13.54 -1.97 23.76
C GLN A 92 13.44 -1.77 22.25
N ILE A 93 12.50 -2.46 21.60
CA ILE A 93 12.23 -2.36 20.18
C ILE A 93 10.83 -1.77 19.98
N LEU A 94 10.76 -0.66 19.26
CA LEU A 94 9.51 0.00 18.91
C LEU A 94 9.34 0.02 17.39
N VAL A 95 8.25 -0.56 16.90
CA VAL A 95 7.84 -0.48 15.49
C VAL A 95 6.65 0.46 15.38
N ALA A 96 6.71 1.44 14.48
CA ALA A 96 5.73 2.52 14.48
C ALA A 96 5.40 3.08 13.09
N THR A 97 4.19 3.62 12.95
CA THR A 97 3.87 4.57 11.86
C THR A 97 4.16 6.01 12.32
N PRO A 98 4.75 6.89 11.48
CA PRO A 98 5.20 8.22 11.89
C PRO A 98 4.13 9.06 12.61
N GLY A 99 2.92 9.16 12.05
CA GLY A 99 1.85 9.96 12.65
C GLY A 99 1.53 9.55 14.10
N ARG A 100 1.35 8.25 14.38
CA ARG A 100 1.08 7.78 15.75
C ARG A 100 2.30 7.93 16.66
N LEU A 101 3.51 7.79 16.14
CA LEU A 101 4.72 7.99 16.94
C LEU A 101 4.86 9.46 17.38
N LYS A 102 4.53 10.40 16.49
CA LYS A 102 4.44 11.82 16.82
C LYS A 102 3.35 12.10 17.85
N ASP A 103 2.18 11.49 17.72
CA ASP A 103 1.12 11.63 18.75
C ASP A 103 1.63 11.19 20.13
N HIS A 104 2.39 10.11 20.22
CA HIS A 104 3.03 9.68 21.48
C HIS A 104 4.08 10.68 21.96
N LEU A 105 4.91 11.21 21.06
CA LEU A 105 5.92 12.22 21.40
C LEU A 105 5.29 13.48 22.00
N GLU A 106 4.14 13.90 21.48
CA GLU A 106 3.43 15.12 21.89
C GLU A 106 2.54 14.90 23.13
N ASN A 107 1.86 13.74 23.22
CA ASN A 107 0.76 13.55 24.17
C ASN A 107 1.03 12.46 25.23
N THR A 108 2.15 11.73 25.17
CA THR A 108 2.50 10.71 26.17
C THR A 108 3.60 11.21 27.10
N PRO A 109 3.30 11.44 28.39
CA PRO A 109 4.29 11.88 29.37
C PRO A 109 5.50 10.95 29.43
N GLY A 110 6.71 11.52 29.38
CA GLY A 110 7.97 10.78 29.46
C GLY A 110 8.34 9.98 28.20
N PHE A 111 7.53 10.01 27.14
CA PHE A 111 7.84 9.27 25.90
C PHE A 111 9.09 9.78 25.21
N SER A 112 9.27 11.11 25.14
CA SER A 112 10.48 11.75 24.60
C SER A 112 11.75 11.26 25.32
N THR A 113 11.71 11.12 26.64
CA THR A 113 12.83 10.60 27.44
C THR A 113 13.20 9.17 27.06
N ARG A 114 12.21 8.33 26.70
CA ARG A 114 12.48 6.95 26.24
C ARG A 114 13.17 6.90 24.89
N LEU A 115 12.85 7.83 23.97
CA LEU A 115 13.49 7.92 22.66
C LEU A 115 14.95 8.39 22.71
N LYS A 116 15.38 9.03 23.80
CA LYS A 116 16.80 9.37 24.01
C LYS A 116 17.73 8.15 24.12
N GLY A 117 17.19 6.94 24.30
CA GLY A 117 17.98 5.71 24.31
C GLY A 117 18.21 5.06 22.94
N VAL A 118 17.66 5.65 21.86
CA VAL A 118 17.71 5.03 20.52
C VAL A 118 19.17 4.95 20.05
N LYS A 119 19.62 3.72 19.79
CA LYS A 119 20.93 3.38 19.23
C LYS A 119 20.84 3.03 17.75
N VAL A 120 19.70 2.49 17.33
CA VAL A 120 19.45 2.13 15.93
C VAL A 120 18.10 2.71 15.49
N LEU A 121 18.12 3.46 14.39
CA LEU A 121 16.94 3.97 13.71
C LEU A 121 16.81 3.31 12.35
N VAL A 122 15.64 2.77 12.03
CA VAL A 122 15.32 2.19 10.73
C VAL A 122 14.18 2.97 10.08
N LEU A 123 14.39 3.41 8.85
CA LEU A 123 13.36 3.91 7.94
C LEU A 123 13.11 2.83 6.88
N ASP A 124 12.02 2.09 7.01
CA ASP A 124 11.64 1.04 6.05
C ASP A 124 10.66 1.59 5.02
N GLU A 125 10.83 1.22 3.75
CA GLU A 125 10.08 1.76 2.59
C GLU A 125 10.05 3.30 2.60
N ALA A 126 11.25 3.92 2.61
CA ALA A 126 11.42 5.36 2.81
C ALA A 126 10.82 6.22 1.69
N ASP A 127 10.88 5.77 0.43
CA ASP A 127 10.14 6.38 -0.67
C ASP A 127 8.65 6.54 -0.31
N ARG A 128 8.03 5.48 0.21
CA ARG A 128 6.62 5.51 0.60
C ARG A 128 6.35 6.41 1.78
N LEU A 129 7.25 6.43 2.77
CA LEU A 129 7.12 7.33 3.91
C LEU A 129 7.01 8.79 3.43
N LEU A 130 7.79 9.17 2.42
CA LEU A 130 7.76 10.50 1.84
C LEU A 130 6.55 10.73 0.94
N ASP A 131 6.19 9.77 0.08
CA ASP A 131 4.97 9.82 -0.76
C ASP A 131 3.69 10.07 0.07
N MET A 132 3.65 9.54 1.30
CA MET A 132 2.52 9.70 2.22
C MET A 132 2.53 11.04 2.97
N GLY A 133 3.51 11.91 2.70
CA GLY A 133 3.65 13.22 3.32
C GLY A 133 4.23 13.19 4.74
N PHE A 134 4.83 12.07 5.17
CA PHE A 134 5.34 11.96 6.55
C PHE A 134 6.69 12.67 6.78
N ARG A 135 7.24 13.38 5.79
CA ARG A 135 8.53 14.07 5.90
C ARG A 135 8.66 14.90 7.19
N ARG A 136 7.69 15.78 7.45
CA ARG A 136 7.70 16.66 8.64
C ARG A 136 7.61 15.87 9.95
N ASP A 137 6.82 14.80 9.96
CA ASP A 137 6.67 13.96 11.14
C ASP A 137 7.96 13.19 11.44
N ILE A 138 8.62 12.66 10.39
CA ILE A 138 9.91 11.97 10.47
C ILE A 138 11.00 12.90 10.99
N GLU A 139 11.11 14.11 10.44
CA GLU A 139 12.07 15.13 10.88
C GLU A 139 11.87 15.46 12.38
N LYS A 140 10.62 15.63 12.82
CA LYS A 140 10.28 15.89 14.24
C LYS A 140 10.64 14.71 15.15
N ILE A 141 10.34 13.48 14.74
CA ILE A 141 10.70 12.26 15.49
C ILE A 141 12.21 12.14 15.59
N MET A 142 12.94 12.36 14.49
CA MET A 142 14.40 12.29 14.47
C MET A 142 15.04 13.32 15.39
N ALA A 143 14.48 14.54 15.47
CA ALA A 143 14.93 15.57 16.40
C ALA A 143 14.77 15.16 17.88
N ALA A 144 13.83 14.26 18.19
CA ALA A 144 13.63 13.69 19.52
C ALA A 144 14.52 12.46 19.80
N THR A 145 15.32 12.01 18.83
CA THR A 145 16.27 10.89 18.99
C THR A 145 17.73 11.38 19.03
N PRO A 146 18.67 10.64 19.63
CA PRO A 146 20.07 11.03 19.68
C PRO A 146 20.70 11.15 18.28
N LYS A 147 21.57 12.15 18.08
CA LYS A 147 22.38 12.26 16.84
C LYS A 147 23.41 11.13 16.72
N ASP A 148 23.95 10.68 17.85
CA ASP A 148 24.85 9.54 17.91
C ASP A 148 24.07 8.22 17.91
N ARG A 149 23.66 7.78 16.71
CA ARG A 149 22.95 6.54 16.45
C ARG A 149 23.33 5.97 15.08
N GLN A 150 23.09 4.68 14.87
CA GLN A 150 23.11 4.06 13.56
C GLN A 150 21.75 4.24 12.87
N THR A 151 21.72 4.92 11.72
CA THR A 151 20.51 4.95 10.86
C THR A 151 20.65 3.96 9.72
N LEU A 152 19.58 3.23 9.43
CA LEU A 152 19.44 2.36 8.28
C LEU A 152 18.21 2.83 7.49
N LEU A 153 18.37 3.06 6.19
CA LEU A 153 17.29 3.47 5.31
C LEU A 153 17.15 2.41 4.21
N PHE A 154 15.95 1.85 4.09
CA PHE A 154 15.60 0.87 3.08
C PHE A 154 14.55 1.44 2.16
N SER A 155 14.75 1.28 0.86
CA SER A 155 13.82 1.75 -0.15
C SER A 155 13.96 0.89 -1.41
N ALA A 156 12.85 0.61 -2.10
CA ALA A 156 12.94 -0.07 -3.39
C ALA A 156 13.35 0.93 -4.48
N THR A 157 12.86 2.17 -4.37
CA THR A 157 13.20 3.28 -5.25
C THR A 157 13.95 4.37 -4.48
N VAL A 158 14.78 5.15 -5.17
CA VAL A 158 15.57 6.22 -4.54
C VAL A 158 15.34 7.52 -5.32
N PRO A 159 14.14 8.11 -5.25
CA PRO A 159 13.89 9.44 -5.82
C PRO A 159 14.66 10.52 -5.05
N GLU A 160 14.73 11.72 -5.62
CA GLU A 160 15.46 12.85 -5.02
C GLU A 160 15.01 13.16 -3.59
N GLU A 161 13.72 13.02 -3.28
CA GLU A 161 13.21 13.21 -1.93
C GLU A 161 13.82 12.22 -0.91
N VAL A 162 14.06 10.97 -1.33
CA VAL A 162 14.75 9.97 -0.49
C VAL A 162 16.22 10.35 -0.29
N CYS A 163 16.88 10.91 -1.30
CA CYS A 163 18.22 11.47 -1.14
C CYS A 163 18.21 12.62 -0.12
N GLN A 164 17.25 13.54 -0.22
CA GLN A 164 17.12 14.66 0.72
C GLN A 164 16.90 14.18 2.17
N ILE A 165 16.02 13.22 2.41
CA ILE A 165 15.83 12.69 3.78
C ILE A 165 17.09 11.97 4.27
N SER A 166 17.84 11.31 3.39
CA SER A 166 19.10 10.66 3.76
C SER A 166 20.12 11.67 4.29
N HIS A 167 20.22 12.86 3.70
CA HIS A 167 21.12 13.92 4.17
C HIS A 167 20.77 14.45 5.57
N VAL A 168 19.48 14.39 5.95
CA VAL A 168 19.01 14.81 7.28
C VAL A 168 19.12 13.65 8.29
N ALA A 169 18.83 12.43 7.85
CA ALA A 169 18.75 11.24 8.70
C ALA A 169 20.09 10.54 8.94
N MET A 170 21.04 10.76 8.04
CA MET A 170 22.34 10.10 8.02
C MET A 170 23.51 11.04 8.29
N ARG A 171 24.63 10.47 8.72
CA ARG A 171 25.94 11.10 8.79
C ARG A 171 26.48 11.29 7.39
N LYS A 172 27.41 12.23 7.24
CA LYS A 172 28.01 12.58 5.94
C LYS A 172 28.74 11.40 5.26
N ASP A 173 29.23 10.44 6.05
CA ASP A 173 30.02 9.27 5.62
C ASP A 173 29.19 7.99 5.45
N TYR A 174 27.87 8.11 5.22
CA TYR A 174 27.02 6.92 5.03
C TYR A 174 27.43 6.12 3.79
N ARG A 175 27.23 4.80 3.84
CA ARG A 175 27.46 3.93 2.69
C ARG A 175 26.16 3.71 1.93
N PHE A 176 26.20 3.94 0.62
CA PHE A 176 25.12 3.56 -0.29
C PHE A 176 25.38 2.13 -0.80
N ILE A 177 24.42 1.24 -0.60
CA ILE A 177 24.48 -0.14 -1.09
C ILE A 177 23.35 -0.30 -2.10
N ASN A 178 23.70 -0.43 -3.37
CA ASN A 178 22.75 -0.80 -4.40
C ASN A 178 22.85 -2.31 -4.67
N THR A 179 21.80 -3.04 -4.33
CA THR A 179 21.71 -4.48 -4.62
C THR A 179 20.94 -4.78 -5.91
N VAL A 180 20.55 -3.73 -6.64
CA VAL A 180 19.91 -3.80 -7.94
C VAL A 180 20.98 -3.37 -8.96
N LYS A 181 21.45 -4.28 -9.82
CA LYS A 181 22.40 -3.92 -10.88
C LYS A 181 21.76 -2.87 -11.79
N GLU A 182 22.56 -1.99 -12.38
CA GLU A 182 22.06 -1.09 -13.44
C GLU A 182 21.50 -1.94 -14.59
N GLY A 183 20.21 -1.75 -14.90
CA GLY A 183 19.49 -2.54 -15.90
C GLY A 183 18.70 -3.74 -15.36
N ASP A 184 19.04 -4.29 -14.18
CA ASP A 184 18.32 -5.44 -13.59
C ASP A 184 17.19 -4.99 -12.67
N GLU A 185 16.10 -4.51 -13.26
CA GLU A 185 14.80 -4.43 -12.59
C GLU A 185 14.16 -5.84 -12.41
N GLU A 186 14.96 -6.86 -12.07
CA GLU A 186 14.66 -8.30 -12.20
C GLU A 186 13.41 -8.82 -11.46
N THR A 187 12.77 -8.07 -10.55
CA THR A 187 11.42 -8.46 -10.06
C THR A 187 10.40 -8.43 -11.22
N HIS A 188 10.64 -7.63 -12.25
CA HIS A 188 9.85 -7.61 -13.49
C HIS A 188 10.12 -8.80 -14.41
N SER A 189 11.32 -9.40 -14.37
CA SER A 189 11.68 -10.47 -15.32
C SER A 189 10.88 -11.76 -15.11
N GLN A 190 10.49 -12.06 -13.86
CA GLN A 190 9.71 -13.25 -13.51
C GLN A 190 8.19 -13.02 -13.57
N VAL A 191 7.76 -11.78 -13.79
CA VAL A 191 6.34 -11.44 -13.92
C VAL A 191 6.02 -11.21 -15.39
N SER A 192 5.17 -12.06 -15.96
CA SER A 192 4.58 -11.81 -17.27
C SER A 192 3.62 -10.62 -17.14
N GLN A 193 4.02 -9.49 -17.72
CA GLN A 193 3.32 -8.21 -17.59
C GLN A 193 2.55 -7.91 -18.86
N MET A 194 1.24 -7.73 -18.71
CA MET A 194 0.32 -7.44 -19.78
C MET A 194 -0.47 -6.17 -19.50
N TYR A 195 -0.89 -5.48 -20.55
CA TYR A 195 -1.91 -4.45 -20.47
C TYR A 195 -3.08 -4.75 -21.41
N MET A 196 -4.26 -4.27 -21.05
CA MET A 196 -5.44 -4.26 -21.91
C MET A 196 -6.04 -2.86 -21.92
N ILE A 197 -6.40 -2.38 -23.11
CA ILE A 197 -7.12 -1.12 -23.28
C ILE A 197 -8.55 -1.45 -23.71
N ALA A 198 -9.52 -1.00 -22.92
CA ALA A 198 -10.93 -1.23 -23.20
C ALA A 198 -11.80 -0.07 -22.70
N PRO A 199 -12.94 0.22 -23.36
CA PRO A 199 -13.96 1.12 -22.83
C PRO A 199 -14.36 0.80 -21.39
N LEU A 200 -14.60 1.84 -20.57
CA LEU A 200 -14.90 1.69 -19.13
C LEU A 200 -16.10 0.77 -18.85
N ASP A 201 -17.12 0.78 -19.70
CA ASP A 201 -18.32 -0.05 -19.59
C ASP A 201 -18.04 -1.54 -19.77
N LEU A 202 -16.92 -1.90 -20.41
CA LEU A 202 -16.46 -3.28 -20.51
C LEU A 202 -15.53 -3.71 -19.38
N HIS A 203 -15.04 -2.80 -18.54
CA HIS A 203 -14.03 -3.12 -17.52
C HIS A 203 -14.49 -4.20 -16.53
N PHE A 204 -15.72 -4.10 -16.01
CA PHE A 204 -16.25 -5.12 -15.10
C PHE A 204 -16.41 -6.48 -15.78
N SER A 205 -16.81 -6.48 -17.05
CA SER A 205 -17.01 -7.68 -17.85
C SER A 205 -15.69 -8.38 -18.18
N ILE A 206 -14.67 -7.61 -18.59
CA ILE A 206 -13.32 -8.11 -18.83
C ILE A 206 -12.70 -8.60 -17.52
N LEU A 207 -12.83 -7.84 -16.43
CA LEU A 207 -12.30 -8.23 -15.13
C LEU A 207 -12.90 -9.57 -14.67
N TYR A 208 -14.22 -9.73 -14.80
CA TYR A 208 -14.88 -10.98 -14.42
C TYR A 208 -14.45 -12.16 -15.32
N ASP A 209 -14.37 -11.96 -16.64
CA ASP A 209 -13.91 -12.99 -17.58
C ASP A 209 -12.48 -13.46 -17.29
N VAL A 210 -11.55 -12.52 -17.08
CA VAL A 210 -10.15 -12.82 -16.71
C VAL A 210 -10.09 -13.61 -15.41
N LEU A 211 -10.85 -13.20 -14.38
CA LEU A 211 -10.90 -13.91 -13.11
C LEU A 211 -11.49 -15.31 -13.26
N LYS A 212 -12.58 -15.47 -14.02
CA LYS A 212 -13.25 -16.75 -14.24
C LYS A 212 -12.31 -17.76 -14.90
N LYS A 213 -11.55 -17.33 -15.91
CA LYS A 213 -10.52 -18.16 -16.57
C LYS A 213 -9.39 -18.52 -15.61
N HIS A 214 -8.81 -17.52 -14.93
CA HIS A 214 -7.72 -17.77 -13.96
C HIS A 214 -8.13 -18.73 -12.84
N VAL A 215 -9.36 -18.59 -12.33
CA VAL A 215 -9.92 -19.47 -11.28
C VAL A 215 -10.18 -20.89 -11.79
N ALA A 216 -10.54 -21.05 -13.06
CA ALA A 216 -10.74 -22.35 -13.68
C ALA A 216 -9.42 -23.08 -13.96
N ASP A 217 -8.38 -22.33 -14.33
CA ASP A 217 -7.07 -22.87 -14.69
C ASP A 217 -6.23 -23.29 -13.46
N ASP A 218 -6.43 -22.63 -12.31
CA ASP A 218 -5.68 -22.87 -11.08
C ASP A 218 -6.60 -22.91 -9.85
N ALA A 219 -6.80 -24.09 -9.26
CA ALA A 219 -7.61 -24.27 -8.05
C ALA A 219 -7.02 -23.58 -6.81
N ASP A 220 -5.70 -23.37 -6.78
CA ASP A 220 -4.97 -22.72 -5.69
C ASP A 220 -4.78 -21.21 -5.92
N TYR A 221 -5.50 -20.63 -6.91
CA TYR A 221 -5.36 -19.23 -7.33
C TYR A 221 -5.30 -18.25 -6.17
N LYS A 222 -4.48 -17.21 -6.33
CA LYS A 222 -4.39 -16.14 -5.36
C LYS A 222 -4.17 -14.82 -6.04
N VAL A 223 -5.22 -14.03 -6.12
CA VAL A 223 -5.25 -12.82 -6.94
C VAL A 223 -5.28 -11.58 -6.06
N ILE A 224 -4.57 -10.53 -6.47
CA ILE A 224 -4.73 -9.18 -5.90
C ILE A 224 -5.23 -8.24 -7.00
N ILE A 225 -6.33 -7.56 -6.73
CA ILE A 225 -6.89 -6.53 -7.62
C ILE A 225 -6.66 -5.17 -6.96
N PHE A 226 -5.86 -4.32 -7.59
CA PHE A 226 -5.64 -2.95 -7.16
C PHE A 226 -6.59 -1.98 -7.85
N CYS A 227 -7.24 -1.12 -7.07
CA CYS A 227 -8.10 -0.05 -7.57
C CYS A 227 -7.55 1.33 -7.20
N THR A 228 -7.92 2.35 -7.98
CA THR A 228 -7.47 3.75 -7.81
C THR A 228 -7.83 4.35 -6.45
N THR A 229 -9.01 4.04 -5.91
CA THR A 229 -9.49 4.62 -4.64
C THR A 229 -10.17 3.60 -3.75
N ALA A 230 -10.29 3.92 -2.45
CA ALA A 230 -10.95 3.06 -1.48
C ALA A 230 -12.43 2.80 -1.82
N MET A 231 -13.17 3.78 -2.33
CA MET A 231 -14.59 3.57 -2.66
C MET A 231 -14.78 2.81 -3.98
N VAL A 232 -13.86 2.96 -4.95
CA VAL A 232 -13.83 2.10 -6.14
C VAL A 232 -13.47 0.66 -5.74
N THR A 233 -12.53 0.49 -4.80
CA THR A 233 -12.19 -0.83 -4.22
C THR A 233 -13.44 -1.50 -3.64
N LYS A 234 -14.24 -0.76 -2.87
CA LYS A 234 -15.50 -1.25 -2.29
C LYS A 234 -16.49 -1.67 -3.38
N LEU A 235 -16.70 -0.81 -4.38
CA LEU A 235 -17.58 -1.10 -5.51
C LEU A 235 -17.18 -2.39 -6.25
N VAL A 236 -15.89 -2.52 -6.60
CA VAL A 236 -15.37 -3.71 -7.28
C VAL A 236 -15.57 -4.95 -6.42
N ALA A 237 -15.27 -4.89 -5.12
CA ALA A 237 -15.50 -6.00 -4.20
C ALA A 237 -16.97 -6.41 -4.11
N GLU A 238 -17.90 -5.44 -4.05
CA GLU A 238 -19.34 -5.70 -4.02
C GLU A 238 -19.83 -6.34 -5.32
N VAL A 239 -19.41 -5.84 -6.49
CA VAL A 239 -19.76 -6.44 -7.79
C VAL A 239 -19.26 -7.88 -7.89
N LEU A 240 -17.99 -8.14 -7.59
CA LEU A 240 -17.41 -9.48 -7.67
C LEU A 240 -18.02 -10.45 -6.65
N SER A 241 -18.43 -9.96 -5.47
CA SER A 241 -19.18 -10.74 -4.48
C SER A 241 -20.58 -11.12 -4.98
N GLN A 242 -21.27 -10.22 -5.68
CA GLN A 242 -22.55 -10.50 -6.34
C GLN A 242 -22.44 -11.53 -7.47
N LEU A 243 -21.23 -11.73 -8.00
CA LEU A 243 -20.84 -12.76 -8.98
C LEU A 243 -20.29 -14.03 -8.31
N LYS A 244 -20.42 -14.16 -6.99
CA LYS A 244 -20.09 -15.36 -6.21
C LYS A 244 -18.61 -15.76 -6.20
N LEU A 245 -17.71 -14.80 -6.46
CA LEU A 245 -16.27 -15.03 -6.29
C LEU A 245 -15.85 -14.98 -4.82
N ASN A 246 -14.80 -15.73 -4.45
CA ASN A 246 -14.25 -15.73 -3.09
C ASN A 246 -13.38 -14.48 -2.85
N ILE A 247 -14.04 -13.39 -2.43
CA ILE A 247 -13.44 -12.06 -2.34
C ILE A 247 -13.12 -11.68 -0.89
N ARG A 248 -12.00 -11.01 -0.70
CA ARG A 248 -11.70 -10.19 0.49
C ARG A 248 -11.44 -8.75 0.07
N GLU A 249 -11.77 -7.81 0.94
CA GLU A 249 -11.71 -6.37 0.65
C GLU A 249 -10.85 -5.66 1.69
N ILE A 250 -9.87 -4.87 1.23
CA ILE A 250 -9.01 -4.08 2.10
C ILE A 250 -8.74 -2.67 1.54
N HIS A 251 -9.08 -1.64 2.31
CA HIS A 251 -8.82 -0.25 1.90
C HIS A 251 -8.76 0.68 3.11
N SER A 252 -8.34 1.94 2.90
CA SER A 252 -8.14 2.91 3.97
C SER A 252 -9.39 3.27 4.80
N ARG A 253 -10.60 3.06 4.27
CA ARG A 253 -11.88 3.28 5.01
C ARG A 253 -12.30 2.11 5.91
N LYS A 254 -11.64 0.95 5.87
CA LYS A 254 -11.92 -0.15 6.82
C LYS A 254 -11.24 0.14 8.15
N SER A 255 -11.82 -0.34 9.25
CA SER A 255 -11.18 -0.27 10.56
C SER A 255 -9.85 -1.01 10.57
N GLN A 256 -8.94 -0.63 11.47
CA GLN A 256 -7.64 -1.30 11.53
C GLN A 256 -7.76 -2.78 11.89
N SER A 257 -8.66 -3.13 12.81
CA SER A 257 -8.92 -4.53 13.18
C SER A 257 -9.40 -5.36 12.00
N ALA A 258 -10.30 -4.81 11.17
CA ALA A 258 -10.77 -5.49 9.96
C ALA A 258 -9.64 -5.68 8.94
N ARG A 259 -8.79 -4.66 8.74
CA ARG A 259 -7.63 -4.73 7.84
C ARG A 259 -6.63 -5.81 8.28
N THR A 260 -6.29 -5.84 9.57
CA THR A 260 -5.38 -6.86 10.12
C THR A 260 -5.99 -8.27 9.93
N LYS A 261 -7.27 -8.46 10.26
CA LYS A 261 -7.97 -9.74 10.07
C LYS A 261 -7.92 -10.21 8.62
N VAL A 262 -8.28 -9.34 7.67
CA VAL A 262 -8.30 -9.66 6.24
C VAL A 262 -6.89 -9.93 5.70
N SER A 263 -5.90 -9.14 6.10
CA SER A 263 -4.51 -9.35 5.69
C SER A 263 -3.98 -10.71 6.16
N ASP A 264 -4.28 -11.08 7.41
CA ASP A 264 -3.89 -12.36 7.99
C ASP A 264 -4.62 -13.55 7.35
N GLU A 265 -5.90 -13.37 7.03
CA GLU A 265 -6.69 -14.36 6.31
C GLU A 265 -6.12 -14.58 4.90
N PHE A 266 -5.97 -13.51 4.12
CA PHE A 266 -5.44 -13.60 2.76
C PHE A 266 -4.02 -14.19 2.73
N ARG A 267 -3.18 -13.88 3.72
CA ARG A 267 -1.84 -14.46 3.81
C ARG A 267 -1.87 -15.98 3.89
N ARG A 268 -2.80 -16.56 4.67
CA ARG A 268 -2.89 -18.01 4.90
C ARG A 268 -3.75 -18.76 3.89
N SER A 269 -4.66 -18.07 3.22
CA SER A 269 -5.59 -18.70 2.28
C SER A 269 -4.98 -18.96 0.89
N LYS A 270 -5.57 -19.94 0.21
CA LYS A 270 -5.49 -20.21 -1.23
C LYS A 270 -6.89 -20.11 -1.84
N GLY A 271 -7.00 -20.06 -3.16
CA GLY A 271 -8.29 -19.94 -3.86
C GLY A 271 -9.05 -18.67 -3.47
N VAL A 272 -8.35 -17.52 -3.40
CA VAL A 272 -8.91 -16.26 -2.88
C VAL A 272 -8.46 -15.05 -3.69
N ILE A 273 -9.36 -14.07 -3.83
CA ILE A 273 -9.09 -12.78 -4.48
C ILE A 273 -9.13 -11.67 -3.43
N LEU A 274 -8.08 -10.85 -3.35
CA LEU A 274 -8.03 -9.64 -2.53
C LEU A 274 -8.25 -8.39 -3.38
N VAL A 275 -9.35 -7.69 -3.18
CA VAL A 275 -9.61 -6.38 -3.78
C VAL A 275 -9.08 -5.31 -2.83
N SER A 276 -8.10 -4.54 -3.29
CA SER A 276 -7.32 -3.63 -2.46
C SER A 276 -7.14 -2.24 -3.07
N SER A 277 -7.13 -1.20 -2.24
CA SER A 277 -6.48 0.06 -2.62
C SER A 277 -4.96 -0.03 -2.39
N ASP A 278 -4.22 1.08 -2.50
CA ASP A 278 -2.77 1.11 -2.27
C ASP A 278 -2.30 0.82 -0.82
N VAL A 279 -3.20 0.42 0.08
CA VAL A 279 -2.84 0.00 1.44
C VAL A 279 -2.05 -1.30 1.46
N SER A 280 -2.23 -2.17 0.46
CA SER A 280 -1.55 -3.46 0.35
C SER A 280 -0.42 -3.47 -0.68
N ALA A 281 -0.18 -2.35 -1.37
CA ALA A 281 0.75 -2.32 -2.49
C ALA A 281 2.22 -2.38 -2.07
N ARG A 282 2.56 -2.03 -0.82
CA ARG A 282 3.96 -1.89 -0.36
C ARG A 282 4.19 -2.66 0.94
N GLY A 283 5.36 -3.27 1.07
CA GLY A 283 5.81 -3.95 2.28
C GLY A 283 5.09 -5.25 2.67
N VAL A 284 3.79 -5.41 2.41
CA VAL A 284 3.01 -6.55 2.91
C VAL A 284 3.34 -7.85 2.18
N ASP A 285 3.69 -8.88 2.93
CA ASP A 285 4.00 -10.21 2.41
C ASP A 285 2.76 -11.09 2.31
N TYR A 286 2.39 -11.36 1.06
CA TYR A 286 1.39 -12.33 0.68
C TYR A 286 2.09 -13.39 -0.17
N PRO A 287 2.30 -14.61 0.35
CA PRO A 287 2.94 -15.67 -0.40
C PRO A 287 2.02 -16.16 -1.51
N ASP A 288 2.65 -16.60 -2.61
CA ASP A 288 2.01 -17.37 -3.69
C ASP A 288 0.89 -16.62 -4.43
N VAL A 289 1.01 -15.30 -4.54
CA VAL A 289 0.10 -14.51 -5.40
C VAL A 289 0.37 -14.89 -6.85
N THR A 290 -0.63 -15.44 -7.53
CA THR A 290 -0.54 -15.96 -8.91
C THR A 290 -0.79 -14.86 -9.95
N LEU A 291 -1.67 -13.91 -9.63
CA LEU A 291 -2.08 -12.84 -10.53
C LEU A 291 -2.24 -11.52 -9.79
N VAL A 292 -1.70 -10.44 -10.36
CA VAL A 292 -1.96 -9.06 -9.94
C VAL A 292 -2.70 -8.33 -11.05
N ILE A 293 -3.92 -7.86 -10.77
CA ILE A 293 -4.68 -7.01 -11.69
C ILE A 293 -4.69 -5.58 -11.16
N GLN A 294 -4.44 -4.60 -12.03
CA GLN A 294 -4.54 -3.18 -11.71
C GLN A 294 -5.64 -2.57 -12.57
N VAL A 295 -6.69 -2.05 -11.93
CA VAL A 295 -7.83 -1.44 -12.61
C VAL A 295 -7.73 0.08 -12.52
N GLY A 296 -7.54 0.71 -13.69
CA GLY A 296 -7.27 2.14 -13.84
C GLY A 296 -5.81 2.51 -13.56
N ILE A 297 -5.45 3.75 -13.87
CA ILE A 297 -4.06 4.22 -13.72
C ILE A 297 -3.60 4.18 -12.25
N PRO A 298 -2.37 3.71 -11.97
CA PRO A 298 -1.72 3.94 -10.69
C PRO A 298 -1.28 5.42 -10.57
N ALA A 299 -0.96 5.85 -9.35
CA ALA A 299 -0.55 7.23 -9.09
C ALA A 299 0.78 7.63 -9.77
N GLY A 300 1.60 6.65 -10.14
CA GLY A 300 2.92 6.84 -10.75
C GLY A 300 3.57 5.50 -11.09
N ARG A 301 4.74 5.56 -11.73
CA ARG A 301 5.54 4.39 -12.14
C ARG A 301 5.91 3.53 -10.93
N GLU A 302 6.38 4.15 -9.87
CA GLU A 302 6.82 3.48 -8.65
C GLU A 302 5.65 2.66 -8.08
N GLN A 303 4.45 3.26 -8.05
CA GLN A 303 3.26 2.58 -7.56
C GLN A 303 2.86 1.38 -8.43
N TYR A 304 3.03 1.45 -9.75
CA TYR A 304 2.87 0.31 -10.65
C TYR A 304 3.82 -0.83 -10.29
N ILE A 305 5.12 -0.52 -10.14
CA ILE A 305 6.17 -1.48 -9.82
C ILE A 305 5.89 -2.17 -8.47
N HIS A 306 5.47 -1.40 -7.46
CA HIS A 306 5.16 -1.98 -6.15
C HIS A 306 3.94 -2.92 -6.17
N ARG A 307 2.90 -2.55 -6.94
CA ARG A 307 1.71 -3.38 -7.11
C ARG A 307 2.08 -4.68 -7.81
N ILE A 308 2.82 -4.61 -8.92
CA ILE A 308 3.20 -5.80 -9.69
C ILE A 308 4.15 -6.71 -8.91
N GLY A 309 5.04 -6.14 -8.10
CA GLY A 309 5.91 -6.87 -7.18
C GLY A 309 5.20 -7.58 -6.01
N ARG A 310 3.86 -7.67 -6.01
CA ARG A 310 3.11 -8.59 -5.13
C ARG A 310 3.11 -10.03 -5.63
N THR A 311 3.34 -10.27 -6.92
CA THR A 311 3.53 -11.59 -7.52
C THR A 311 4.99 -11.76 -7.98
N GLY A 312 5.34 -12.90 -8.58
CA GLY A 312 6.70 -13.13 -9.08
C GLY A 312 7.76 -13.24 -7.97
N ARG A 313 7.37 -13.73 -6.79
CA ARG A 313 8.23 -13.74 -5.60
C ARG A 313 8.87 -15.10 -5.39
N LYS A 314 10.09 -15.08 -4.85
CA LYS A 314 10.84 -16.29 -4.42
C LYS A 314 11.13 -17.24 -5.58
N GLY A 315 11.46 -16.70 -6.75
CA GLY A 315 11.72 -17.51 -7.94
C GLY A 315 10.47 -18.12 -8.58
N LYS A 316 9.26 -17.81 -8.07
CA LYS A 316 8.01 -18.22 -8.69
C LYS A 316 7.63 -17.25 -9.78
N GLU A 317 7.03 -17.79 -10.84
CA GLU A 317 6.41 -16.98 -11.89
C GLU A 317 5.17 -16.26 -11.35
N GLY A 318 4.85 -15.15 -11.99
CA GLY A 318 3.67 -14.36 -11.69
C GLY A 318 3.07 -13.75 -12.94
N GLN A 319 1.78 -13.44 -12.89
CA GLN A 319 1.12 -12.70 -13.96
C GLN A 319 0.66 -11.34 -13.49
N GLY A 320 0.81 -10.35 -14.36
CA GLY A 320 0.43 -8.97 -14.13
C GLY A 320 -0.47 -8.46 -15.23
N LEU A 321 -1.63 -7.90 -14.90
CA LEU A 321 -2.53 -7.28 -15.87
C LEU A 321 -2.83 -5.83 -15.47
N LEU A 322 -2.56 -4.89 -16.37
CA LEU A 322 -2.99 -3.50 -16.26
C LEU A 322 -4.18 -3.24 -17.18
N LEU A 323 -5.37 -3.05 -16.59
CA LEU A 323 -6.60 -2.75 -17.32
C LEU A 323 -6.84 -1.24 -17.34
N LEU A 324 -6.80 -0.65 -18.54
CA LEU A 324 -6.90 0.79 -18.77
C LEU A 324 -8.10 1.14 -19.65
N ALA A 325 -8.66 2.33 -19.42
CA ALA A 325 -9.50 2.99 -20.40
C ALA A 325 -8.65 3.64 -21.52
N PRO A 326 -9.19 3.91 -22.72
CA PRO A 326 -8.41 4.49 -23.82
C PRO A 326 -7.72 5.81 -23.45
N TRP A 327 -8.37 6.65 -22.64
CA TRP A 327 -7.81 7.92 -22.18
C TRP A 327 -6.74 7.79 -21.08
N GLU A 328 -6.56 6.59 -20.51
CA GLU A 328 -5.54 6.26 -19.52
C GLU A 328 -4.24 5.73 -20.16
N SER A 329 -4.26 5.40 -21.45
CA SER A 329 -3.14 4.82 -22.21
C SER A 329 -1.85 5.64 -22.14
N HIS A 330 -1.95 6.95 -21.88
CA HIS A 330 -0.78 7.82 -21.69
C HIS A 330 0.14 7.35 -20.55
N PHE A 331 -0.36 6.54 -19.61
CA PHE A 331 0.44 5.98 -18.53
C PHE A 331 1.48 4.97 -19.04
N LEU A 332 1.22 4.29 -20.17
CA LEU A 332 2.13 3.30 -20.75
C LEU A 332 3.50 3.91 -21.10
N THR A 333 3.54 5.20 -21.45
CA THR A 333 4.81 5.93 -21.68
C THR A 333 5.73 5.94 -20.45
N SER A 334 5.17 5.92 -19.24
CA SER A 334 5.91 5.91 -17.97
C SER A 334 6.51 4.54 -17.62
N VAL A 335 6.06 3.49 -18.31
CA VAL A 335 6.47 2.09 -18.10
C VAL A 335 6.97 1.45 -19.40
N LYS A 336 7.30 2.24 -20.42
CA LYS A 336 7.70 1.77 -21.76
C LYS A 336 8.97 0.91 -21.77
N ASP A 337 9.83 1.14 -20.79
CA ASP A 337 11.08 0.42 -20.54
C ASP A 337 10.85 -0.87 -19.75
N LEU A 338 9.66 -1.04 -19.16
CA LEU A 338 9.20 -2.32 -18.64
C LEU A 338 8.68 -3.16 -19.80
N SER A 339 8.99 -4.45 -19.82
CA SER A 339 8.49 -5.41 -20.83
C SER A 339 7.00 -5.73 -20.62
N VAL A 340 6.13 -4.73 -20.77
CA VAL A 340 4.67 -4.87 -20.67
C VAL A 340 4.10 -5.07 -22.07
N SER A 341 3.62 -6.27 -22.37
CA SER A 341 3.04 -6.60 -23.67
C SER A 341 1.56 -6.27 -23.74
N GLU A 342 1.06 -5.89 -24.91
CA GLU A 342 -0.39 -5.80 -25.14
C GLU A 342 -1.01 -7.19 -25.11
N ALA A 343 -2.05 -7.37 -24.30
CA ALA A 343 -2.88 -8.56 -24.33
C ALA A 343 -4.13 -8.31 -25.18
N VAL A 344 -4.55 -9.34 -25.92
CA VAL A 344 -5.79 -9.30 -26.70
C VAL A 344 -6.97 -9.08 -25.76
N THR A 345 -7.68 -7.97 -25.94
CA THR A 345 -8.93 -7.72 -25.22
C THR A 345 -9.93 -8.81 -25.59
N PRO A 346 -10.39 -9.64 -24.64
CA PRO A 346 -11.29 -10.74 -24.97
C PRO A 346 -12.63 -10.20 -25.46
N SER A 347 -13.18 -10.85 -26.49
CA SER A 347 -14.59 -10.66 -26.84
C SER A 347 -15.44 -11.22 -25.70
N VAL A 348 -15.91 -10.34 -24.79
CA VAL A 348 -16.69 -10.81 -23.65
C VAL A 348 -18.06 -11.26 -24.14
N ASP A 349 -18.37 -12.53 -23.92
CA ASP A 349 -19.60 -13.13 -24.38
C ASP A 349 -20.85 -12.46 -23.76
N SER A 350 -21.98 -12.58 -24.45
CA SER A 350 -23.24 -11.94 -24.05
C SER A 350 -23.74 -12.42 -22.68
N SER A 351 -23.46 -13.68 -22.31
CA SER A 351 -23.88 -14.24 -21.03
C SER A 351 -23.12 -13.60 -19.87
N THR A 352 -21.80 -13.48 -19.99
CA THR A 352 -20.91 -12.80 -19.03
C THR A 352 -21.31 -11.33 -18.85
N GLN A 353 -21.60 -10.62 -19.95
CA GLN A 353 -22.09 -9.24 -19.84
C GLN A 353 -23.45 -9.15 -19.12
N THR A 354 -24.33 -10.12 -19.31
CA THR A 354 -25.65 -10.16 -18.67
C THR A 354 -25.51 -10.44 -17.17
N GLU A 355 -24.66 -11.38 -16.77
CA GLU A 355 -24.34 -11.65 -15.36
C GLU A 355 -23.80 -10.40 -14.65
N VAL A 356 -22.83 -9.73 -15.27
CA VAL A 356 -22.20 -8.52 -14.72
C VAL A 356 -23.19 -7.36 -14.61
N LYS A 357 -24.03 -7.14 -15.62
CA LYS A 357 -25.12 -6.15 -15.56
C LYS A 357 -26.10 -6.49 -14.41
N GLY A 358 -26.42 -7.77 -14.22
CA GLY A 358 -27.24 -8.24 -13.11
C GLY A 358 -26.59 -7.96 -11.75
N ALA A 359 -25.30 -8.25 -11.59
CA ALA A 359 -24.54 -7.96 -10.38
C ALA A 359 -24.50 -6.46 -10.07
N LEU A 360 -24.21 -5.62 -11.08
CA LEU A 360 -24.21 -4.17 -10.96
C LEU A 360 -25.57 -3.62 -10.50
N ARG A 361 -26.69 -4.19 -10.95
CA ARG A 361 -28.03 -3.79 -10.49
C ARG A 361 -28.27 -4.10 -9.01
N ARG A 362 -27.66 -5.17 -8.48
CA ARG A 362 -27.79 -5.57 -7.06
C ARG A 362 -26.89 -4.77 -6.12
N VAL A 363 -25.89 -4.06 -6.63
CA VAL A 363 -25.04 -3.18 -5.81
C VAL A 363 -25.82 -1.94 -5.38
N GLU A 364 -25.74 -1.61 -4.09
CA GLU A 364 -26.42 -0.46 -3.50
C GLU A 364 -26.01 0.87 -4.16
N MET A 365 -26.99 1.76 -4.35
CA MET A 365 -26.75 3.07 -4.96
C MET A 365 -25.72 3.91 -4.18
N LYS A 366 -25.74 3.83 -2.85
CA LYS A 366 -24.80 4.54 -1.97
C LYS A 366 -23.33 4.17 -2.25
N SER A 367 -23.07 2.90 -2.58
CA SER A 367 -21.73 2.45 -2.97
C SER A 367 -21.31 3.06 -4.30
N LYS A 368 -22.21 3.10 -5.29
CA LYS A 368 -21.96 3.72 -6.61
C LYS A 368 -21.73 5.22 -6.50
N GLU A 369 -22.52 5.93 -5.71
CA GLU A 369 -22.35 7.35 -5.39
C GLU A 369 -20.98 7.64 -4.78
N SER A 370 -20.61 6.86 -3.77
CA SER A 370 -19.34 7.03 -3.08
C SER A 370 -18.15 6.71 -3.99
N ALA A 371 -18.28 5.68 -4.84
CA ALA A 371 -17.27 5.34 -5.84
C ALA A 371 -17.14 6.44 -6.90
N TYR A 372 -18.25 6.99 -7.39
CA TYR A 372 -18.28 8.11 -8.33
C TYR A 372 -17.53 9.33 -7.78
N GLN A 373 -17.86 9.76 -6.55
CA GLN A 373 -17.21 10.91 -5.92
C GLN A 373 -15.71 10.69 -5.71
N ALA A 374 -15.30 9.49 -5.27
CA ALA A 374 -13.89 9.18 -5.06
C ALA A 374 -13.12 9.11 -6.38
N TRP A 375 -13.70 8.47 -7.40
CA TRP A 375 -13.15 8.40 -8.76
C TRP A 375 -12.94 9.81 -9.32
N LEU A 376 -13.95 10.67 -9.23
CA LEU A 376 -13.87 12.05 -9.72
C LEU A 376 -12.76 12.82 -9.00
N GLY A 377 -12.67 12.69 -7.67
CA GLY A 377 -11.62 13.33 -6.89
C GLY A 377 -10.21 12.89 -7.30
N TYR A 378 -10.03 11.60 -7.59
CA TYR A 378 -8.75 11.04 -8.03
C TYR A 378 -8.32 11.62 -9.38
N TYR A 379 -9.18 11.53 -10.40
CA TYR A 379 -8.83 12.02 -11.75
C TYR A 379 -8.80 13.54 -11.86
N ASN A 380 -9.54 14.27 -11.01
CA ASN A 380 -9.42 15.71 -10.90
C ASN A 380 -8.03 16.15 -10.39
N SER A 381 -7.39 15.33 -9.56
CA SER A 381 -6.03 15.60 -9.05
C SER A 381 -4.92 15.19 -10.01
N ASN A 382 -5.23 14.38 -11.03
CA ASN A 382 -4.29 13.99 -12.06
C ASN A 382 -4.04 15.16 -13.02
N LYS A 383 -2.76 15.51 -13.28
CA LYS A 383 -2.41 16.68 -14.10
C LYS A 383 -2.87 16.55 -15.55
N THR A 384 -2.74 15.36 -16.15
CA THR A 384 -3.09 15.10 -17.55
C THR A 384 -4.60 15.15 -17.78
N ILE A 385 -5.37 14.60 -16.85
CA ILE A 385 -6.82 14.42 -17.02
C ILE A 385 -7.59 15.57 -16.37
N GLY A 386 -7.22 15.93 -15.14
CA GLY A 386 -7.84 17.01 -14.37
C GLY A 386 -7.57 18.40 -14.91
N GLY A 387 -6.62 18.58 -15.84
CA GLY A 387 -6.35 19.87 -16.51
C GLY A 387 -7.52 20.37 -17.37
N ASN A 388 -8.30 19.45 -17.98
CA ASN A 388 -9.47 19.80 -18.78
C ASN A 388 -10.76 19.40 -18.04
N LYS A 389 -11.44 20.39 -17.43
CA LYS A 389 -12.63 20.14 -16.62
C LYS A 389 -13.85 19.68 -17.44
N SER A 390 -13.98 20.11 -18.69
CA SER A 390 -15.05 19.65 -19.58
C SER A 390 -14.86 18.17 -19.93
N ARG A 391 -13.63 17.77 -20.26
CA ARG A 391 -13.29 16.36 -20.46
C ARG A 391 -13.58 15.53 -19.21
N LEU A 392 -13.25 16.04 -18.01
CA LEU A 392 -13.52 15.35 -16.75
C LEU A 392 -15.02 15.07 -16.54
N VAL A 393 -15.91 15.95 -16.98
CA VAL A 393 -17.37 15.72 -16.95
C VAL A 393 -17.74 14.53 -17.83
N THR A 394 -17.31 14.53 -19.09
CA THR A 394 -17.58 13.43 -20.04
C THR A 394 -17.04 12.09 -19.53
N LEU A 395 -15.83 12.07 -18.98
CA LEU A 395 -15.26 10.85 -18.39
C LEU A 395 -16.03 10.40 -17.14
N GLY A 396 -16.56 11.35 -16.35
CA GLY A 396 -17.47 11.05 -15.24
C GLY A 396 -18.77 10.38 -15.73
N GLU A 397 -19.34 10.84 -16.84
CA GLU A 397 -20.51 10.20 -17.45
C GLU A 397 -20.21 8.78 -17.95
N GLU A 398 -19.04 8.55 -18.55
CA GLU A 398 -18.58 7.22 -18.93
C GLU A 398 -18.44 6.30 -17.71
N PHE A 399 -17.81 6.77 -16.63
CA PHE A 399 -17.67 5.99 -15.39
C PHE A 399 -19.02 5.73 -14.71
N SER A 400 -19.95 6.69 -14.77
CA SER A 400 -21.32 6.46 -14.30
C SER A 400 -22.01 5.34 -15.08
N ARG A 401 -21.90 5.36 -16.42
CA ARG A 401 -22.49 4.33 -17.27
C ARG A 401 -21.88 2.95 -17.02
N SER A 402 -20.57 2.87 -16.77
CA SER A 402 -19.92 1.58 -16.44
C SER A 402 -20.43 0.94 -15.15
N MET A 403 -20.98 1.74 -14.22
CA MET A 403 -21.65 1.24 -13.01
C MET A 403 -23.12 0.85 -13.25
N GLY A 404 -23.59 0.88 -14.49
CA GLY A 404 -24.97 0.58 -14.88
C GLY A 404 -25.96 1.68 -14.51
N LEU A 405 -25.51 2.94 -14.42
CA LEU A 405 -26.38 4.08 -14.11
C LEU A 405 -26.80 4.81 -15.39
N ALA A 406 -28.08 5.19 -15.45
CA ALA A 406 -28.62 5.98 -16.57
C ALA A 406 -28.10 7.43 -16.58
N ALA A 407 -27.75 7.96 -15.41
CA ALA A 407 -27.19 9.30 -15.27
C ALA A 407 -26.20 9.36 -14.10
N PRO A 408 -25.21 10.28 -14.15
CA PRO A 408 -24.27 10.51 -13.06
C PRO A 408 -24.97 10.75 -11.72
N PRO A 409 -24.51 10.15 -10.61
CA PRO A 409 -25.01 10.49 -9.30
C PRO A 409 -24.73 11.95 -8.96
N ALA A 410 -25.63 12.57 -8.21
CA ALA A 410 -25.44 13.94 -7.76
C ALA A 410 -24.37 14.02 -6.66
N ILE A 411 -23.61 15.12 -6.68
CA ILE A 411 -22.51 15.37 -5.73
C ILE A 411 -22.90 16.53 -4.81
N PRO A 412 -22.74 16.39 -3.48
CA PRO A 412 -22.96 17.49 -2.55
C PRO A 412 -22.19 18.76 -2.95
N LYS A 413 -22.87 19.91 -2.97
CA LYS A 413 -22.25 21.21 -3.38
C LYS A 413 -20.95 21.52 -2.64
N LEU A 414 -20.87 21.16 -1.36
CA LEU A 414 -19.67 21.33 -0.54
C LEU A 414 -18.46 20.54 -1.08
N ILE A 415 -18.70 19.32 -1.58
CA ILE A 415 -17.66 18.45 -2.15
C ILE A 415 -17.18 19.03 -3.48
N LEU A 416 -18.10 19.45 -4.36
CA LEU A 416 -17.74 20.13 -5.61
C LEU A 416 -16.91 21.39 -5.37
N ARG A 417 -17.28 22.19 -4.35
CA ARG A 417 -16.49 23.36 -3.94
C ARG A 417 -15.08 22.98 -3.50
N LYS A 418 -14.94 21.95 -2.66
CA LYS A 418 -13.62 21.46 -2.22
C LYS A 418 -12.76 20.93 -3.37
N MET A 419 -13.38 20.39 -4.42
CA MET A 419 -12.70 19.91 -5.62
C MET A 419 -12.40 21.03 -6.64
N GLY A 420 -12.87 22.27 -6.40
CA GLY A 420 -12.76 23.36 -7.37
C GLY A 420 -13.65 23.18 -8.61
N LEU A 421 -14.71 22.36 -8.50
CA LEU A 421 -15.60 21.99 -9.61
C LEU A 421 -16.97 22.68 -9.55
N SER A 422 -17.23 23.53 -8.55
CA SER A 422 -18.55 24.14 -8.33
C SER A 422 -19.04 25.05 -9.46
N LYS A 423 -18.13 25.56 -10.31
CA LYS A 423 -18.46 26.42 -11.46
C LYS A 423 -18.39 25.68 -12.80
N VAL A 424 -18.10 24.37 -12.78
CA VAL A 424 -17.96 23.57 -14.00
C VAL A 424 -19.35 23.06 -14.39
N PRO A 425 -19.87 23.40 -15.58
CA PRO A 425 -21.16 22.89 -16.04
C PRO A 425 -21.11 21.37 -16.25
N GLY A 426 -22.25 20.68 -16.05
CA GLY A 426 -22.40 19.24 -16.31
C GLY A 426 -22.33 18.33 -15.06
N PHE A 427 -21.80 18.80 -13.93
CA PHE A 427 -21.91 18.04 -12.67
C PHE A 427 -23.28 18.26 -12.02
N ARG A 428 -23.99 17.15 -11.76
CA ARG A 428 -25.22 17.17 -10.96
C ARG A 428 -24.88 17.43 -9.50
N SER A 429 -25.63 18.31 -8.85
CA SER A 429 -25.41 18.66 -7.45
C SER A 429 -26.65 18.43 -6.59
N THR A 430 -26.42 18.08 -5.32
CA THR A 430 -27.43 17.96 -4.24
C THR A 430 -27.11 18.91 -3.11
#